data_AF-A0A0U3BMZ9-F1
#
_entry.id   AF-A0A0U3BMZ9-F1
#
_cell.length_a   1.000
_cell.length_b   1.000
_cell.length_c   1.000
_cell.angle_alpha   90.00
_cell.angle_beta   90.00
_cell.angle_gamma   90.00
#
_symmetry.space_group_name_H-M   'P 1'
#
loop_
_entity.id
_entity.type
_entity.pdbx_description
1 polymer ?
#
loop_
_entity_poly.entity_id
_entity_poly.type
_entity_poly.pdbx_seq_one_letter_code
_entity_poly.pdbx_strand_id
1 'polypeptide(L)'
;MKIKSWIVAGCFLMAGCDQVQNAADNTLTAAFNDAGMKQPGIVLSPGLNIDDHGKKAVLYGDKMCPKSLMSSAVESGCIFIEPDDKAVTVRLSNAGEPLKKEVWTVEREGQYPKEVIRLKRPDGSYVMPWGNKAVIAKSPG
;
A
#
# COMPACT_ATOMS: atom_id res chain seq x y z
N MET A 1 -28.12 40.04 44.47
CA MET A 1 -27.50 38.72 44.68
C MET A 1 -26.87 38.27 43.36
N LYS A 2 -25.54 38.15 43.28
CA LYS A 2 -24.82 37.76 42.06
C LYS A 2 -24.50 36.26 42.12
N ILE A 3 -25.06 35.47 41.22
CA ILE A 3 -24.75 34.03 41.09
C ILE A 3 -23.62 33.91 40.06
N LYS A 4 -22.44 33.46 40.51
CA LYS A 4 -21.31 33.09 39.66
C LYS A 4 -21.58 31.68 39.12
N SER A 5 -21.91 31.55 37.83
CA SER A 5 -21.83 30.26 37.13
C SER A 5 -20.40 30.04 36.64
N TRP A 6 -19.72 29.10 37.28
CA TRP A 6 -18.57 28.39 36.70
C TRP A 6 -19.08 27.01 36.32
N ILE A 7 -19.18 26.70 35.03
CA ILE A 7 -19.29 25.31 34.57
C ILE A 7 -18.34 25.11 33.40
N VAL A 8 -17.45 24.17 33.65
CA VAL A 8 -16.40 23.62 32.81
C VAL A 8 -17.01 22.99 31.55
N ALA A 9 -16.53 23.40 30.39
CA ALA A 9 -16.73 22.70 29.13
C ALA A 9 -15.38 22.76 28.40
N GLY A 10 -14.71 21.68 28.04
CA GLY A 10 -14.98 20.26 28.13
C GLY A 10 -13.92 19.64 27.22
N CYS A 11 -12.89 19.03 27.80
CA CYS A 11 -11.84 18.35 27.06
C CYS A 11 -12.38 17.01 26.51
N PHE A 12 -13.22 17.08 25.49
CA PHE A 12 -13.41 16.03 24.50
C PHE A 12 -12.59 16.54 23.29
N LEU A 13 -11.60 15.86 22.71
CA LEU A 13 -11.65 14.54 22.09
C LEU A 13 -10.20 14.10 21.83
N MET A 14 -9.62 13.23 22.65
CA MET A 14 -8.35 12.56 22.28
C MET A 14 -8.49 11.03 22.15
N ALA A 15 -9.67 10.47 22.45
CA ALA A 15 -9.93 9.02 22.32
C ALA A 15 -10.72 8.64 21.04
N GLY A 16 -11.06 9.60 20.19
CA GLY A 16 -12.01 9.39 19.08
C GLY A 16 -11.43 8.74 17.83
N CYS A 17 -10.14 8.90 17.54
CA CYS A 17 -9.55 8.35 16.31
C CYS A 17 -9.39 6.84 16.37
N ASP A 18 -8.90 6.32 17.49
CA ASP A 18 -8.65 4.88 17.65
C ASP A 18 -9.95 4.07 17.65
N GLN A 19 -11.01 4.60 18.28
CA GLN A 19 -12.30 3.91 18.33
C GLN A 19 -12.97 3.83 16.94
N VAL A 20 -12.85 4.89 16.14
CA VAL A 20 -13.41 4.94 14.78
C VAL A 20 -12.62 4.04 13.83
N GLN A 21 -11.29 4.03 13.89
CA GLN A 21 -10.46 3.14 13.06
C GLN A 21 -10.73 1.67 13.37
N ASN A 22 -10.77 1.29 14.64
CA ASN A 22 -11.05 -0.09 15.04
C ASN A 22 -12.46 -0.55 14.62
N ALA A 23 -13.46 0.33 14.65
CA ALA A 23 -14.81 0.01 14.18
C ALA A 23 -14.86 -0.22 12.65
N ALA A 24 -14.14 0.59 11.88
CA ALA A 24 -14.02 0.43 10.43
C ALA A 24 -13.32 -0.89 10.08
N ASP A 25 -12.21 -1.21 10.75
CA ASP A 25 -11.45 -2.43 10.53
C ASP A 25 -12.29 -3.69 10.83
N ASN A 26 -13.04 -3.67 11.93
CA ASN A 26 -13.92 -4.77 12.31
C ASN A 26 -15.05 -4.99 11.30
N THR A 27 -15.62 -3.90 10.78
CA THR A 27 -16.67 -3.97 9.76
C THR A 27 -16.12 -4.52 8.45
N LEU A 28 -14.91 -4.11 8.07
CA LEU A 28 -14.24 -4.60 6.87
C LEU A 28 -13.98 -6.11 6.97
N THR A 29 -13.42 -6.57 8.09
CA THR A 29 -13.21 -8.00 8.37
C THR A 29 -14.52 -8.79 8.36
N ALA A 30 -15.58 -8.26 8.98
CA ALA A 30 -16.89 -8.91 9.00
C ALA A 30 -17.49 -9.02 7.59
N ALA A 31 -17.40 -7.97 6.77
CA ALA A 31 -17.93 -7.97 5.42
C ALA A 31 -17.27 -9.04 4.52
N PHE A 32 -15.96 -9.24 4.64
CA PHE A 32 -15.28 -10.30 3.87
C PHE A 32 -15.66 -11.70 4.35
N ASN A 33 -15.74 -11.90 5.68
CA ASN A 33 -16.11 -13.18 6.25
C ASN A 33 -17.57 -13.57 5.94
N ASP A 34 -18.51 -12.63 6.06
CA ASP A 34 -19.95 -12.88 5.83
C ASP A 34 -20.27 -13.14 4.36
N ALA A 35 -19.60 -12.43 3.44
CA ALA A 35 -19.79 -12.61 2.01
C ALA A 35 -19.04 -13.82 1.42
N GLY A 36 -18.29 -14.57 2.23
CA GLY A 36 -17.41 -15.65 1.75
C GLY A 36 -16.35 -15.17 0.74
N MET A 37 -16.02 -13.88 0.77
CA MET A 37 -15.10 -13.24 -0.16
C MET A 37 -13.66 -13.40 0.34
N LYS A 38 -12.73 -13.67 -0.58
CA LYS A 38 -11.30 -13.68 -0.25
C LYS A 38 -10.83 -12.28 0.11
N GLN A 39 -9.85 -12.20 1.02
CA GLN A 39 -9.13 -10.97 1.32
C GLN A 39 -8.65 -10.31 0.00
N PRO A 40 -8.78 -8.99 -0.16
CA PRO A 40 -8.33 -8.33 -1.37
C PRO A 40 -6.80 -8.36 -1.46
N GLY A 41 -6.28 -8.57 -2.67
CA GLY A 41 -4.86 -8.35 -2.97
C GLY A 41 -4.53 -6.87 -3.14
N ILE A 42 -3.23 -6.56 -3.21
CA ILE A 42 -2.72 -5.21 -3.49
C ILE A 42 -2.34 -5.10 -4.97
N VAL A 43 -2.68 -3.97 -5.58
CA VAL A 43 -2.26 -3.62 -6.94
C VAL A 43 -1.33 -2.41 -6.89
N LEU A 44 -0.11 -2.58 -7.41
CA LEU A 44 0.81 -1.47 -7.64
C LEU A 44 0.72 -1.04 -9.11
N SER A 45 0.45 0.25 -9.32
CA SER A 45 0.43 0.85 -10.65
C SER A 45 1.81 0.77 -11.32
N PRO A 46 1.88 0.66 -12.64
CA PRO A 46 3.13 0.75 -13.37
C PRO A 46 3.77 2.13 -13.21
N GLY A 47 5.09 2.20 -13.35
CA GLY A 47 5.81 3.47 -13.38
C GLY A 47 6.22 4.00 -12.00
N LEU A 48 6.08 3.20 -10.93
CA LEU A 48 6.56 3.58 -9.61
C LEU A 48 8.09 3.72 -9.62
N ASN A 49 8.59 4.76 -8.96
CA ASN A 49 10.02 5.01 -8.87
C ASN A 49 10.56 4.48 -7.55
N ILE A 50 11.58 3.64 -7.61
CA ILE A 50 12.24 3.06 -6.44
C ILE A 50 13.71 3.48 -6.39
N ASP A 51 14.30 3.31 -5.22
CA ASP A 51 15.76 3.33 -5.05
C ASP A 51 16.35 1.96 -5.38
N ASP A 52 17.20 1.92 -6.41
CA ASP A 52 18.02 0.78 -6.78
C ASP A 52 19.49 1.12 -6.48
N HIS A 53 19.89 0.89 -5.22
CA HIS A 53 21.27 1.11 -4.77
C HIS A 53 21.77 2.54 -5.03
N GLY A 54 20.94 3.56 -4.75
CA GLY A 54 21.27 4.96 -5.00
C GLY A 54 20.96 5.47 -6.40
N LYS A 55 20.42 4.61 -7.29
CA LYS A 55 19.94 4.99 -8.62
C LYS A 55 18.43 4.93 -8.67
N LYS A 56 17.83 5.85 -9.45
CA LYS A 56 16.40 5.83 -9.72
C LYS A 56 16.05 4.72 -10.70
N ALA A 57 15.22 3.77 -10.28
CA ALA A 57 14.66 2.74 -11.14
C ALA A 57 13.15 2.90 -11.30
N VAL A 58 12.62 2.57 -12.47
CA VAL A 58 11.18 2.52 -12.73
C VAL A 58 10.69 1.08 -12.67
N LEU A 59 9.63 0.86 -11.92
CA LEU A 59 9.06 -0.44 -11.61
C LEU A 59 7.85 -0.76 -12.49
N TYR A 60 7.85 -1.97 -13.04
CA TYR A 60 6.78 -2.50 -13.89
C TYR A 60 6.44 -3.94 -13.51
N GLY A 61 5.18 -4.32 -13.70
CA GLY A 61 4.73 -5.70 -13.63
C GLY A 61 4.46 -6.30 -15.01
N ASP A 62 3.83 -7.46 -15.01
CA ASP A 62 3.43 -8.21 -16.21
C ASP A 62 1.91 -8.38 -16.35
N LYS A 63 1.14 -7.99 -15.33
CA LYS A 63 -0.32 -8.14 -15.34
C LYS A 63 -0.99 -6.98 -16.05
N MET A 64 -2.06 -7.27 -16.78
CA MET A 64 -2.86 -6.23 -17.40
C MET A 64 -3.50 -5.36 -16.31
N CYS A 65 -3.23 -4.06 -16.37
CA CYS A 65 -3.83 -3.11 -15.44
C CYS A 65 -5.32 -2.94 -15.70
N PRO A 66 -6.13 -2.73 -14.65
CA PRO A 66 -7.48 -2.18 -14.81
C PRO A 66 -7.43 -0.88 -15.62
N LYS A 67 -8.44 -0.64 -16.46
CA LYS A 67 -8.51 0.56 -17.31
C LYS A 67 -8.38 1.87 -16.53
N SER A 68 -8.84 1.89 -15.27
CA SER A 68 -8.72 3.05 -14.37
C SER A 68 -7.28 3.37 -13.94
N LEU A 69 -6.37 2.38 -13.97
CA LEU A 69 -4.96 2.52 -13.60
C LEU A 69 -4.03 2.64 -14.82
N MET A 70 -4.55 2.40 -16.02
CA MET A 70 -3.82 2.60 -17.27
C MET A 70 -3.76 4.08 -17.59
N SER A 71 -2.58 4.69 -17.47
CA SER A 71 -2.32 5.95 -18.17
C SER A 71 -2.04 5.65 -19.65
N SER A 72 -2.49 6.50 -20.56
CA SER A 72 -2.33 6.36 -22.01
C SER A 72 -0.87 6.31 -22.50
N ALA A 73 0.10 6.51 -21.59
CA ALA A 73 1.52 6.59 -21.91
C ALA A 73 2.33 5.32 -21.59
N VAL A 74 1.73 4.25 -21.04
CA VAL A 74 2.52 3.12 -20.53
C VAL A 74 1.91 1.75 -20.85
N GLU A 75 2.44 1.08 -21.87
CA GLU A 75 2.18 -0.34 -22.21
C GLU A 75 2.91 -1.31 -21.26
N SER A 76 2.91 -1.02 -19.96
CA SER A 76 3.59 -1.86 -18.97
C SER A 76 2.60 -2.37 -17.92
N GLY A 77 2.78 -3.60 -17.47
CA GLY A 77 1.85 -4.24 -16.56
C GLY A 77 1.87 -3.68 -15.14
N CYS A 78 0.78 -3.90 -14.43
CA CYS A 78 0.66 -3.70 -13.00
C CYS A 78 1.32 -4.86 -12.26
N ILE A 79 1.69 -4.62 -11.00
CA ILE A 79 2.15 -5.67 -10.10
C ILE A 79 0.98 -6.01 -9.18
N PHE A 80 0.55 -7.27 -9.22
CA PHE A 80 -0.50 -7.77 -8.34
C PHE A 80 0.15 -8.62 -7.26
N ILE A 81 -0.26 -8.41 -6.02
CA ILE A 81 0.19 -9.17 -4.85
C ILE A 81 -1.07 -9.73 -4.19
N GLU A 82 -1.38 -10.99 -4.47
CA GLU A 82 -2.51 -11.70 -3.87
C GLU A 82 -2.23 -12.02 -2.38
N PRO A 83 -3.27 -12.21 -1.54
CA PRO A 83 -3.11 -12.41 -0.10
C PRO A 83 -2.10 -13.51 0.28
N ASP A 84 -2.06 -14.59 -0.50
CA ASP A 84 -1.22 -15.75 -0.21
C ASP A 84 0.15 -15.72 -0.91
N ASP A 85 0.39 -14.72 -1.77
CA ASP A 85 1.64 -14.59 -2.51
C ASP A 85 2.82 -14.46 -1.55
N LYS A 86 3.82 -15.30 -1.76
CA LYS A 86 5.13 -15.26 -1.06
C LYS A 86 6.21 -14.57 -1.87
N ALA A 87 5.97 -14.42 -3.17
CA ALA A 87 6.90 -13.78 -4.07
C ALA A 87 6.15 -13.06 -5.20
N VAL A 88 6.77 -12.05 -5.76
CA VAL A 88 6.22 -11.28 -6.86
C VAL A 88 7.29 -11.03 -7.92
N THR A 89 6.91 -11.20 -9.19
CA THR A 89 7.81 -10.94 -10.31
C THR A 89 7.66 -9.50 -10.77
N VAL A 90 8.79 -8.82 -10.95
CA VAL A 90 8.83 -7.42 -11.38
C VAL A 90 9.87 -7.21 -12.47
N ARG A 91 9.74 -6.07 -13.16
CA ARG A 91 10.70 -5.57 -14.14
C ARG A 91 11.16 -4.17 -13.72
N LEU A 92 12.47 -3.98 -13.71
CA LEU A 92 13.14 -2.73 -13.37
C LEU A 92 13.75 -2.12 -14.62
N SER A 93 13.47 -0.84 -14.85
CA SER A 93 14.13 -0.04 -15.87
C SER A 93 15.00 1.02 -15.22
N ASN A 94 16.31 0.90 -15.47
CA ASN A 94 17.30 1.92 -15.15
C ASN A 94 17.71 2.63 -16.45
N ALA A 95 17.99 3.92 -16.37
CA ALA A 95 18.41 4.69 -17.53
C ALA A 95 19.75 4.14 -18.09
N GLY A 96 19.74 3.73 -19.36
CA GLY A 96 20.92 3.21 -20.04
C GLY A 96 21.27 1.74 -19.73
N GLU A 97 20.44 1.04 -18.95
CA GLU A 97 20.62 -0.39 -18.66
C GLU A 97 19.47 -1.22 -19.28
N PRO A 98 19.72 -2.49 -19.66
CA PRO A 98 18.65 -3.39 -20.09
C PRO A 98 17.59 -3.57 -19.00
N LEU A 99 16.35 -3.85 -19.42
CA LEU A 99 15.26 -4.14 -18.50
C LEU A 99 15.59 -5.39 -17.68
N LYS A 100 15.66 -5.24 -16.35
CA LYS A 100 16.03 -6.32 -15.44
C LYS A 100 14.78 -6.96 -14.87
N LYS A 101 14.69 -8.30 -14.95
CA LYS A 101 13.63 -9.07 -14.29
C LYS A 101 14.10 -9.50 -12.91
N GLU A 102 13.30 -9.26 -11.88
CA GLU A 102 13.57 -9.72 -10.51
C GLU A 102 12.36 -10.46 -9.94
N VAL A 103 12.62 -11.35 -8.99
CA VAL A 103 11.59 -11.99 -8.16
C VAL A 103 11.83 -11.54 -6.73
N TRP A 104 10.86 -10.84 -6.16
CA TRP A 104 10.94 -10.29 -4.81
C TRP A 104 10.14 -11.13 -3.85
N THR A 105 10.61 -11.23 -2.60
CA THR A 105 9.85 -11.87 -1.51
C THR A 105 8.83 -10.89 -0.95
N VAL A 106 7.64 -11.41 -0.64
CA VAL A 106 6.55 -10.68 0.01
C VAL A 106 6.55 -11.05 1.49
N GLU A 107 6.94 -10.10 2.33
CA GLU A 107 6.87 -10.24 3.79
C GLU A 107 5.61 -9.53 4.31
N ARG A 108 4.81 -10.24 5.10
CA ARG A 108 3.56 -9.73 5.68
C ARG A 108 3.67 -9.78 7.20
N GLU A 109 3.40 -8.66 7.85
CA GLU A 109 3.38 -8.54 9.30
C GLU A 109 2.02 -8.04 9.77
N GLY A 110 1.48 -8.63 10.84
CA GLY A 110 0.16 -8.32 11.36
C GLY A 110 -0.95 -9.16 10.71
N GLN A 111 -2.18 -8.68 10.86
CA GLN A 111 -3.39 -9.32 10.29
C GLN A 111 -4.21 -8.27 9.54
N TYR A 112 -4.87 -8.71 8.48
CA TYR A 112 -5.82 -7.87 7.76
C TYR A 112 -6.86 -7.26 8.71
N PRO A 113 -7.23 -5.99 8.55
CA PRO A 113 -6.80 -5.03 7.51
C PRO A 113 -5.54 -4.22 7.87
N LYS A 114 -4.93 -4.48 9.01
CA LYS A 114 -3.74 -3.76 9.51
C LYS A 114 -2.43 -4.42 9.09
N GLU A 115 -2.46 -5.27 8.06
CA GLU A 115 -1.24 -5.92 7.59
C GLU A 115 -0.28 -4.90 6.98
N VAL A 116 1.00 -5.05 7.30
CA VAL A 116 2.08 -4.31 6.66
C VAL A 116 2.77 -5.25 5.67
N ILE A 117 2.75 -4.87 4.40
CA ILE A 117 3.46 -5.62 3.34
C ILE A 117 4.79 -4.93 3.06
N ARG A 118 5.88 -5.71 3.16
CA ARG A 118 7.22 -5.29 2.77
C ARG A 118 7.71 -6.18 1.62
N LEU A 119 8.34 -5.55 0.64
CA LEU A 119 8.93 -6.24 -0.51
C LEU A 119 10.45 -6.30 -0.31
N LYS A 120 11.01 -7.50 -0.45
CA LYS A 120 12.44 -7.76 -0.27
C LYS A 120 13.05 -8.27 -1.57
N ARG A 121 14.15 -7.65 -1.97
CA ARG A 121 14.87 -7.97 -3.20
C ARG A 121 15.75 -9.22 -3.03
N PRO A 122 16.24 -9.83 -4.13
CA PRO A 122 17.12 -11.01 -4.06
C PRO A 122 18.43 -10.77 -3.32
N ASP A 123 18.91 -9.53 -3.29
CA ASP A 123 20.11 -9.11 -2.54
C ASP A 123 19.86 -8.95 -1.02
N GLY A 124 18.61 -9.13 -0.56
CA GLY A 124 18.21 -9.01 0.83
C GLY A 124 17.82 -7.60 1.28
N SER A 125 17.94 -6.58 0.42
CA SER A 125 17.48 -5.22 0.69
C SER A 125 15.96 -5.09 0.60
N TYR A 126 15.39 -4.13 1.33
CA TYR A 126 13.99 -3.76 1.20
C TYR A 126 13.78 -2.76 0.07
N VAL A 127 12.66 -2.91 -0.65
CA VAL A 127 12.26 -1.97 -1.71
C VAL A 127 11.85 -0.66 -1.08
N MET A 128 12.52 0.43 -1.45
CA MET A 128 12.25 1.77 -0.95
C MET A 128 11.84 2.69 -2.10
N PRO A 129 10.90 3.63 -1.88
CA PRO A 129 10.55 4.61 -2.89
C PRO A 129 11.72 5.56 -3.17
N TRP A 130 11.87 5.98 -4.43
CA TRP A 130 12.88 6.96 -4.80
C TRP A 130 12.67 8.28 -4.05
N GLY A 131 13.73 8.78 -3.40
CA GLY A 131 13.74 10.10 -2.76
C GLY A 131 12.91 10.20 -1.46
N ASN A 132 12.69 9.09 -0.73
CA ASN A 132 12.00 9.04 0.56
C ASN A 132 10.57 9.64 0.57
N LYS A 133 9.92 9.77 -0.60
CA LYS A 133 8.50 10.12 -0.65
C LYS A 133 7.69 8.84 -0.50
N ALA A 134 6.96 8.71 0.61
CA ALA A 134 6.01 7.62 0.79
C ALA A 134 5.08 7.56 -0.42
N VAL A 135 4.93 6.36 -1.01
CA VAL A 135 3.91 6.11 -2.03
C VAL A 135 2.57 6.08 -1.31
N ILE A 136 1.91 7.24 -1.22
CA ILE A 136 0.57 7.32 -0.66
C ILE A 136 -0.39 6.86 -1.75
N ALA A 137 -0.92 5.65 -1.61
CA ALA A 137 -2.09 5.22 -2.37
C ALA A 137 -3.23 6.18 -2.03
N LYS A 138 -3.61 7.06 -2.96
CA LYS A 138 -4.77 7.94 -2.77
C LYS A 138 -6.04 7.09 -2.85
N SER A 139 -6.83 7.11 -1.79
CA SER A 139 -8.23 6.66 -1.83
C SER A 139 -9.02 7.57 -2.80
N PRO A 140 -9.84 7.02 -3.71
CA PRO A 140 -10.78 7.83 -4.46
C PRO A 140 -11.87 8.32 -3.49
N GLY A 141 -11.92 9.65 -3.31
CA GLY A 141 -13.03 10.31 -2.62
C GLY A 141 -14.30 10.38 -3.46
#